data_AF-F4L2T5-F1
#
_entry.id   AF-F4L2T5-F1
#
_cell.length_a   1.000
_cell.length_b   1.000
_cell.length_c   1.000
_cell.angle_alpha   90.00
_cell.angle_beta   90.00
_cell.angle_gamma   90.00
#
_symmetry.space_group_name_H-M   'P 1'
#
loop_
_entity.id
_entity.type
_entity.pdbx_description
1 polymer ?
#
loop_
_entity_poly.entity_id
_entity_poly.type
_entity_poly.pdbx_seq_one_letter_code
_entity_poly.pdbx_strand_id
1 'polypeptide(L)'
;MKPSTPIFILLIFLAQLGFGQTADSILNGSWLKLKAALQWKSGIVADLLKQNFTKSPKIDKTQIGVAQNMALELYKRVDTLQTRDKFSISGVYALNTSLATLVGDIFNAPKKTRRFWRRNDEALQLMSQLEACENRIAVARGQYNELCNQYKMTDLFFGPFEPE
;
A
#
# COMPACT_ATOMS: atom_id res chain seq x y z
N MET A 1 -38.10 41.90 -11.88
CA MET A 1 -36.63 42.02 -11.85
C MET A 1 -36.05 40.70 -12.35
N LYS A 2 -35.33 40.69 -13.48
CA LYS A 2 -34.66 39.47 -13.97
C LYS A 2 -33.44 39.21 -13.06
N PRO A 3 -33.30 38.03 -12.44
CA PRO A 3 -32.11 37.73 -11.66
C PRO A 3 -30.89 37.80 -12.58
N SER A 4 -29.88 38.53 -12.16
CA SER A 4 -28.62 38.70 -12.87
C SER A 4 -27.91 37.34 -12.93
N THR A 5 -28.03 36.69 -14.09
CA THR A 5 -27.36 35.46 -14.51
C THR A 5 -25.88 35.32 -14.08
N PRO A 6 -25.03 36.37 -14.04
CA PRO A 6 -23.63 36.21 -13.58
C PRO A 6 -23.47 35.84 -12.11
N ILE A 7 -24.41 36.20 -11.23
CA ILE A 7 -24.31 35.89 -9.79
C ILE A 7 -24.52 34.38 -9.55
N PHE A 8 -25.44 33.77 -10.29
CA PHE A 8 -25.71 32.33 -10.22
C PHE A 8 -24.50 31.50 -10.70
N ILE A 9 -23.82 31.92 -11.76
CA ILE A 9 -22.63 31.24 -12.27
C ILE A 9 -21.49 31.33 -11.24
N LEU A 10 -21.27 32.50 -10.64
CA LEU A 10 -20.23 32.69 -9.63
C LEU A 10 -20.46 31.81 -8.38
N LEU A 11 -21.72 31.68 -7.93
CA LEU A 11 -22.09 30.82 -6.80
C LEU A 11 -21.89 29.33 -7.11
N ILE A 12 -22.16 28.89 -8.35
CA ILE A 12 -21.89 27.50 -8.77
C ILE A 12 -20.39 27.22 -8.76
N PHE A 13 -19.55 28.14 -9.25
CA PHE A 13 -18.10 28.00 -9.20
C PHE A 13 -17.56 27.96 -7.77
N LEU A 14 -18.04 28.83 -6.87
CA LEU A 14 -17.64 28.84 -5.47
C LEU A 14 -18.04 27.55 -4.73
N ALA A 15 -19.25 27.03 -4.99
CA ALA A 15 -19.70 25.77 -4.42
C ALA A 15 -18.88 24.57 -4.92
N GLN A 16 -18.51 24.55 -6.20
CA GLN A 16 -17.65 23.52 -6.77
C GLN A 16 -16.22 23.56 -6.21
N LEU A 17 -15.68 24.76 -5.97
CA LEU A 17 -14.35 24.92 -5.36
C LEU A 17 -14.30 24.39 -3.91
N GLY A 18 -15.34 24.69 -3.10
CA GLY A 18 -15.40 24.20 -1.72
C GLY A 18 -15.57 22.69 -1.61
N PHE A 19 -16.41 22.08 -2.47
CA PHE A 19 -16.61 20.63 -2.49
C PHE A 19 -15.35 19.89 -2.96
N GLY A 20 -14.66 20.39 -3.99
CA GLY A 20 -13.41 19.81 -4.50
C GLY A 20 -12.28 19.80 -3.47
N GLN A 21 -12.10 20.90 -2.70
CA GLN A 21 -11.08 20.96 -1.64
C GLN A 21 -11.37 19.99 -0.49
N THR A 22 -12.64 19.82 -0.13
CA THR A 22 -13.04 18.89 0.93
C THR A 22 -12.81 17.43 0.51
N ALA A 23 -13.17 17.10 -0.74
CA ALA A 23 -12.96 15.77 -1.31
C ALA A 23 -11.46 15.41 -1.40
N ASP A 24 -10.63 16.32 -1.91
CA ASP A 24 -9.18 16.07 -2.04
C ASP A 24 -8.50 15.92 -0.68
N SER A 25 -8.91 16.70 0.33
CA SER A 25 -8.39 16.59 1.70
C SER A 25 -8.72 15.25 2.35
N ILE A 26 -9.97 14.79 2.23
CA ILE A 26 -10.40 13.48 2.76
C ILE A 26 -9.67 12.35 2.04
N LEU A 27 -9.57 12.43 0.72
CA LEU A 27 -8.87 11.43 -0.09
C LEU A 27 -7.37 11.38 0.24
N ASN A 28 -6.74 12.54 0.44
CA ASN A 28 -5.35 12.63 0.90
C ASN A 28 -5.16 11.97 2.27
N GLY A 29 -6.07 12.21 3.22
CA GLY A 29 -6.03 11.58 4.53
C GLY A 29 -6.11 10.05 4.44
N SER A 30 -6.97 9.51 3.56
CA SER A 30 -7.07 8.07 3.33
C SER A 30 -5.82 7.49 2.66
N TRP A 31 -5.27 8.20 1.66
CA TRP A 31 -4.01 7.84 1.04
C TRP A 31 -2.85 7.79 2.04
N LEU A 32 -2.75 8.76 2.96
CA LEU A 32 -1.70 8.78 3.98
C LEU A 32 -1.77 7.56 4.91
N LYS A 33 -2.98 7.07 5.24
CA LYS A 33 -3.15 5.84 6.02
C LYS A 33 -2.64 4.61 5.25
N LEU A 34 -3.00 4.50 3.97
CA LEU A 34 -2.51 3.42 3.11
C LEU A 34 -0.98 3.48 2.94
N LYS A 35 -0.43 4.67 2.72
CA LYS A 35 1.02 4.95 2.66
C LYS A 35 1.73 4.50 3.94
N ALA A 36 1.21 4.85 5.11
CA ALA A 36 1.80 4.43 6.38
C ALA A 36 1.81 2.89 6.53
N ALA A 37 0.75 2.20 6.11
CA ALA A 37 0.70 0.73 6.14
C ALA A 37 1.73 0.10 5.18
N LEU A 38 1.88 0.63 3.96
CA LEU A 38 2.87 0.18 2.98
C LEU A 38 4.32 0.42 3.45
N GLN A 39 4.58 1.57 4.08
CA GLN A 39 5.88 1.87 4.68
C GLN A 39 6.20 0.90 5.82
N TRP A 40 5.21 0.60 6.67
CA TRP A 40 5.39 -0.35 7.75
C TRP A 40 5.67 -1.77 7.26
N LYS A 41 4.94 -2.24 6.25
CA LYS A 41 5.22 -3.53 5.56
C LYS A 41 6.66 -3.59 5.07
N SER A 42 7.12 -2.53 4.41
CA SER A 42 8.48 -2.46 3.87
C SER A 42 9.54 -2.62 4.97
N GLY A 43 9.31 -1.99 6.13
CA GLY A 43 10.16 -2.15 7.32
C GLY A 43 10.16 -3.57 7.87
N ILE A 44 8.97 -4.15 8.10
CA ILE A 44 8.83 -5.54 8.61
C ILE A 44 9.54 -6.53 7.68
N VAL A 45 9.32 -6.41 6.37
CA VAL A 45 9.95 -7.31 5.39
C VAL A 45 11.48 -7.14 5.40
N ALA A 46 11.99 -5.92 5.46
CA ALA A 46 13.43 -5.67 5.55
C ALA A 46 14.05 -6.31 6.81
N ASP A 47 13.41 -6.14 7.97
CA ASP A 47 13.89 -6.70 9.24
C ASP A 47 13.82 -8.23 9.25
N LEU A 48 12.68 -8.79 8.84
CA LEU A 48 12.44 -10.21 8.70
C LEU A 48 13.51 -10.87 7.82
N LEU A 49 13.81 -10.28 6.67
CA LEU A 49 14.81 -10.80 5.72
C LEU A 49 16.26 -10.58 6.20
N LYS A 50 16.57 -9.47 6.87
CA LYS A 50 17.94 -9.17 7.33
C LYS A 50 18.36 -10.06 8.50
N GLN A 51 17.48 -10.24 9.48
CA GLN A 51 17.81 -10.86 10.76
C GLN A 51 17.75 -12.40 10.73
N ASN A 52 16.81 -12.96 9.97
CA ASN A 52 16.49 -14.39 10.06
C ASN A 52 17.02 -15.25 8.90
N PHE A 53 17.29 -14.65 7.74
CA PHE A 53 17.61 -15.40 6.54
C PHE A 53 19.11 -15.55 6.25
N THR A 54 19.93 -14.62 6.72
CA THR A 54 21.40 -14.68 6.58
C THR A 54 22.00 -15.91 7.27
N LYS A 55 21.30 -16.47 8.27
CA LYS A 55 21.73 -17.63 9.06
C LYS A 55 21.22 -18.97 8.54
N SER A 56 20.31 -19.00 7.56
CA SER A 56 19.73 -20.25 7.06
C SER A 56 20.47 -20.75 5.81
N PRO A 57 21.16 -21.90 5.85
CA PRO A 57 21.85 -22.45 4.67
C PRO A 57 20.89 -23.03 3.61
N LYS A 58 19.58 -23.01 3.84
CA LYS A 58 18.57 -23.72 3.03
C LYS A 58 17.61 -22.80 2.28
N ILE A 59 17.89 -21.49 2.27
CA ILE A 59 17.06 -20.50 1.60
C ILE A 59 17.87 -19.89 0.48
N ASP A 60 17.23 -19.66 -0.66
CA ASP A 60 17.85 -18.97 -1.78
C ASP A 60 18.14 -17.51 -1.40
N LYS A 61 19.42 -17.22 -1.18
CA LYS A 61 19.95 -15.89 -0.86
C LYS A 61 19.64 -14.87 -1.95
N THR A 62 19.46 -15.32 -3.18
CA THR A 62 19.07 -14.48 -4.32
C THR A 62 17.65 -13.95 -4.11
N GLN A 63 16.68 -14.82 -3.81
CA GLN A 63 15.29 -14.42 -3.54
C GLN A 63 15.18 -13.47 -2.34
N ILE A 64 15.96 -13.72 -1.29
CA ILE A 64 16.03 -12.83 -0.12
C ILE A 64 16.52 -11.44 -0.53
N GLY A 65 17.63 -11.35 -1.27
CA GLY A 65 18.18 -10.08 -1.73
C GLY A 65 17.22 -9.31 -2.64
N VAL A 66 16.52 -10.01 -3.54
CA VAL A 66 15.48 -9.42 -4.39
C VAL A 66 14.35 -8.86 -3.54
N ALA A 67 13.84 -9.62 -2.57
CA ALA A 67 12.75 -9.16 -1.70
C ALA A 67 13.16 -7.97 -0.83
N GLN A 68 14.41 -7.92 -0.33
CA GLN A 68 14.94 -6.77 0.39
C GLN A 68 15.01 -5.52 -0.49
N ASN A 69 15.50 -5.66 -1.72
CA ASN A 69 15.56 -4.55 -2.67
C ASN A 69 14.16 -4.05 -3.03
N MET A 70 13.19 -4.94 -3.23
CA MET A 70 11.81 -4.59 -3.49
C MET A 70 11.14 -3.89 -2.31
N ALA A 71 11.41 -4.32 -1.07
CA ALA A 71 10.91 -3.65 0.12
C ALA A 71 11.49 -2.23 0.25
N LEU A 72 12.80 -2.07 0.00
CA LEU A 72 13.44 -0.75 0.00
C LEU A 72 12.88 0.16 -1.11
N GLU A 73 12.67 -0.38 -2.31
CA GLU A 73 12.08 0.35 -3.43
C GLU A 73 10.63 0.75 -3.13
N LEU A 74 9.84 -0.14 -2.51
CA LEU A 74 8.48 0.17 -2.11
C LEU A 74 8.44 1.31 -1.10
N TYR A 75 9.31 1.25 -0.08
CA TYR A 75 9.45 2.32 0.89
C TYR A 75 9.77 3.65 0.22
N LYS A 76 10.82 3.70 -0.63
CA LYS A 76 11.25 4.92 -1.33
C LYS A 76 10.17 5.47 -2.24
N ARG A 77 9.50 4.61 -3.00
CA ARG A 77 8.48 5.02 -3.97
C ARG A 77 7.26 5.58 -3.28
N VAL A 78 6.83 4.97 -2.16
CA VAL A 78 5.73 5.49 -1.35
C VAL A 78 6.11 6.79 -0.64
N ASP A 79 7.34 6.88 -0.12
CA ASP A 79 7.81 8.05 0.62
C ASP A 79 7.91 9.30 -0.27
N THR A 80 8.47 9.15 -1.47
CA THR A 80 8.71 10.24 -2.43
C THR A 80 7.51 10.59 -3.31
N LEU A 81 6.43 9.80 -3.28
CA LEU A 81 5.20 10.08 -4.03
C LEU A 81 4.51 11.33 -3.47
N GLN A 82 4.81 12.48 -4.09
CA GLN A 82 4.20 13.78 -3.78
C GLN A 82 2.87 13.98 -4.49
N THR A 83 2.72 13.45 -5.72
CA THR A 83 1.50 13.59 -6.52
C THR A 83 0.80 12.24 -6.67
N ARG A 84 -0.51 12.22 -6.42
CA ARG A 84 -1.38 11.06 -6.66
C ARG A 84 -1.83 11.10 -8.11
N ASP A 85 -1.12 10.38 -8.98
CA ASP A 85 -1.55 10.10 -10.34
C ASP A 85 -1.67 8.59 -10.56
N LYS A 86 -2.45 8.22 -11.58
CA LYS A 86 -2.72 6.83 -11.94
C LYS A 86 -1.46 5.98 -12.09
N PHE A 87 -0.40 6.50 -12.72
CA PHE A 87 0.82 5.74 -12.96
C PHE A 87 1.59 5.50 -11.66
N SER A 88 1.68 6.52 -10.82
CA SER A 88 2.33 6.43 -9.51
C SER A 88 1.62 5.43 -8.59
N ILE A 89 0.30 5.55 -8.46
CA ILE A 89 -0.53 4.65 -7.64
C ILE A 89 -0.46 3.19 -8.15
N SER A 90 -0.62 2.99 -9.46
CA SER A 90 -0.54 1.66 -10.07
C SER A 90 0.84 1.02 -9.91
N GLY A 91 1.90 1.82 -10.02
CA GLY A 91 3.28 1.35 -9.83
C GLY A 91 3.55 0.88 -8.40
N VAL A 92 3.03 1.61 -7.40
CA VAL A 92 3.12 1.18 -5.99
C VAL A 92 2.32 -0.10 -5.77
N TYR A 93 1.12 -0.22 -6.33
CA TYR A 93 0.30 -1.42 -6.22
C TYR A 93 0.98 -2.66 -6.82
N ALA A 94 1.54 -2.52 -8.03
CA ALA A 94 2.25 -3.61 -8.71
C ALA A 94 3.47 -4.09 -7.90
N LEU A 95 4.23 -3.15 -7.34
CA LEU A 95 5.39 -3.45 -6.51
C LEU A 95 4.98 -4.13 -5.18
N ASN A 96 3.94 -3.63 -4.52
CA ASN A 96 3.40 -4.23 -3.29
C ASN A 96 2.92 -5.67 -3.52
N THR A 97 2.22 -5.91 -4.62
CA THR A 97 1.73 -7.25 -5.00
C THR A 97 2.89 -8.20 -5.29
N SER A 98 3.86 -7.75 -6.10
CA SER A 98 5.04 -8.55 -6.44
C SER A 98 5.85 -8.90 -5.18
N LEU A 99 5.98 -7.96 -4.24
CA LEU A 99 6.64 -8.19 -2.96
C LEU A 99 5.89 -9.22 -2.12
N ALA A 100 4.55 -9.11 -2.04
CA ALA A 100 3.72 -10.06 -1.30
C ALA A 100 3.87 -11.48 -1.85
N THR A 101 3.84 -11.65 -3.17
CA THR A 101 4.03 -12.95 -3.84
C THR A 101 5.40 -13.53 -3.51
N LEU A 102 6.48 -12.77 -3.71
CA LEU A 102 7.84 -13.25 -3.46
C LEU A 102 8.04 -13.63 -1.99
N VAL A 103 7.53 -12.83 -1.06
CA VAL A 103 7.60 -13.14 0.37
C VAL A 103 6.79 -14.40 0.70
N GLY A 104 5.61 -14.56 0.09
CA GLY A 104 4.82 -15.79 0.19
C GLY A 104 5.56 -17.02 -0.30
N ASP A 105 6.24 -16.93 -1.44
CA ASP A 105 7.04 -18.02 -2.01
C ASP A 105 8.22 -18.40 -1.11
N ILE A 106 8.91 -17.40 -0.56
CA ILE A 106 9.99 -17.59 0.41
C ILE A 106 9.49 -18.36 1.65
N PHE A 107 8.27 -18.08 2.13
CA PHE A 107 7.67 -18.79 3.26
C PHE A 107 7.12 -20.17 2.91
N ASN A 108 6.68 -20.36 1.67
CA ASN A 108 6.16 -21.64 1.17
C ASN A 108 7.24 -22.58 0.62
N ALA A 109 8.51 -22.18 0.70
CA ALA A 109 9.67 -23.00 0.37
C ALA A 109 9.66 -24.39 1.07
N PRO A 110 10.40 -25.38 0.55
CA PRO A 110 10.27 -26.80 0.91
C PRO A 110 10.26 -27.09 2.43
N LYS A 111 9.59 -28.19 2.84
CA LYS A 111 9.35 -28.63 4.24
C LYS A 111 10.50 -28.41 5.24
N LYS A 112 11.76 -28.52 4.80
CA LYS A 112 12.97 -28.31 5.63
C LYS A 112 13.14 -26.84 6.05
N THR A 113 12.77 -25.89 5.20
CA THR A 113 12.77 -24.44 5.45
C THR A 113 11.62 -24.04 6.37
N ARG A 114 10.44 -24.65 6.18
CA ARG A 114 9.28 -24.47 7.08
C ARG A 114 9.56 -24.87 8.53
N ARG A 115 10.37 -25.91 8.76
CA ARG A 115 10.76 -26.36 10.11
C ARG A 115 11.76 -25.39 10.77
N PHE A 116 12.56 -24.67 10.00
CA PHE A 116 13.44 -23.61 10.52
C PHE A 116 12.60 -22.44 11.03
N TRP A 117 11.62 -21.97 10.25
CA TRP A 117 10.69 -20.90 10.65
C TRP A 117 9.95 -21.18 11.95
N ARG A 118 9.38 -22.38 12.05
CA ARG A 118 8.60 -22.79 13.24
C ARG A 118 9.40 -22.88 14.53
N ARG A 119 10.72 -22.81 14.48
CA ARG A 119 11.61 -22.91 15.65
C ARG A 119 12.29 -21.57 15.99
N ASN A 120 11.97 -20.53 15.23
CA ASN A 120 12.53 -19.20 15.44
C ASN A 120 11.39 -18.25 15.83
N ASP A 121 11.30 -17.95 17.13
CA ASP A 121 10.23 -17.14 17.72
C ASP A 121 10.20 -15.72 17.15
N GLU A 122 11.37 -15.12 16.89
CA GLU A 122 11.49 -13.80 16.28
C GLU A 122 10.93 -13.79 14.85
N ALA A 123 11.23 -14.84 14.07
CA ALA A 123 10.67 -14.98 12.74
C ALA A 123 9.14 -15.19 12.78
N LEU A 124 8.62 -15.97 13.73
CA LEU A 124 7.17 -16.15 13.91
C LEU A 124 6.47 -14.85 14.30
N GLN A 125 7.06 -14.05 15.18
CA GLN A 125 6.53 -12.73 15.54
C GLN A 125 6.49 -11.79 14.33
N LEU A 126 7.57 -11.72 13.56
CA LEU A 126 7.64 -10.87 12.37
C LEU A 126 6.68 -11.35 11.26
N MET A 127 6.47 -12.66 11.11
CA MET A 127 5.44 -13.21 10.23
C MET A 127 4.02 -12.79 10.67
N SER A 128 3.72 -12.87 11.97
CA SER A 128 2.43 -12.43 12.50
C SER A 128 2.21 -10.93 12.30
N GLN A 129 3.26 -10.12 12.50
CA GLN A 129 3.22 -8.69 12.22
C GLN A 129 2.99 -8.40 10.74
N LEU A 130 3.63 -9.18 9.84
CA LEU A 130 3.43 -9.05 8.41
C LEU A 130 1.98 -9.35 8.02
N GLU A 131 1.39 -10.44 8.53
CA GLU A 131 -0.01 -10.79 8.30
C GLU A 131 -0.96 -9.69 8.80
N ALA A 132 -0.74 -9.18 10.02
CA ALA A 132 -1.48 -8.04 10.54
C ALA A 132 -1.32 -6.78 9.67
N CYS A 133 -0.15 -6.59 9.06
CA CYS A 133 0.12 -5.49 8.15
C CYS A 133 -0.65 -5.65 6.82
N GLU A 134 -0.67 -6.83 6.22
CA GLU A 134 -1.46 -7.10 5.01
C GLU A 134 -2.95 -6.84 5.24
N ASN A 135 -3.48 -7.25 6.39
CA ASN A 135 -4.87 -6.96 6.77
C ASN A 135 -5.12 -5.45 6.89
N ARG A 136 -4.20 -4.69 7.48
CA ARG A 136 -4.31 -3.22 7.55
C ARG A 136 -4.24 -2.58 6.16
N ILE A 137 -3.40 -3.09 5.26
CA ILE A 137 -3.33 -2.63 3.87
C ILE A 137 -4.66 -2.90 3.16
N ALA A 138 -5.24 -4.09 3.34
CA ALA A 138 -6.53 -4.44 2.73
C ALA A 138 -7.65 -3.49 3.16
N VAL A 139 -7.76 -3.20 4.46
CA VAL A 139 -8.75 -2.26 5.01
C VAL A 139 -8.50 -0.83 4.51
N ALA A 140 -7.26 -0.35 4.58
CA ALA A 140 -6.92 1.00 4.12
C ALA A 140 -7.15 1.17 2.61
N ARG A 141 -6.88 0.14 1.81
CA ARG A 141 -7.20 0.09 0.38
C ARG A 141 -8.70 0.20 0.15
N GLY A 142 -9.52 -0.59 0.87
CA GLY A 142 -10.98 -0.53 0.74
C GLY A 142 -11.50 0.87 0.99
N GLN A 143 -11.11 1.49 2.11
CA GLN A 143 -11.48 2.86 2.46
C GLN A 143 -11.02 3.88 1.40
N TYR A 144 -9.81 3.73 0.87
CA TYR A 144 -9.29 4.62 -0.16
C TYR A 144 -10.05 4.49 -1.48
N ASN A 145 -10.26 3.26 -1.96
CA ASN A 145 -10.95 3.03 -3.23
C ASN A 145 -12.44 3.40 -3.14
N GLU A 146 -13.08 3.23 -1.98
CA GLU A 146 -14.46 3.69 -1.77
C GLU A 146 -14.58 5.21 -1.91
N LEU A 147 -13.64 5.97 -1.33
CA LEU A 147 -13.60 7.43 -1.50
C LEU A 147 -13.32 7.83 -2.95
N CYS A 148 -12.39 7.14 -3.63
CA CYS A 148 -12.17 7.34 -5.06
C CYS A 148 -13.47 7.10 -5.86
N ASN A 149 -14.25 6.08 -5.52
CA ASN A 149 -15.52 5.76 -6.17
C ASN A 149 -16.60 6.83 -5.90
N GLN A 150 -16.69 7.27 -4.64
CA GLN A 150 -17.60 8.33 -4.19
C GLN A 150 -17.34 9.66 -4.93
N TYR A 151 -16.07 10.02 -5.10
CA TYR A 151 -15.65 11.26 -5.77
C TYR A 151 -15.39 11.12 -7.28
N LYS A 152 -15.69 9.95 -7.87
CA LYS A 152 -15.48 9.64 -9.30
C LYS A 152 -14.03 9.76 -9.78
N MET A 153 -13.07 9.59 -8.87
CA MET A 153 -11.62 9.54 -9.13
C MET A 153 -11.14 8.09 -9.30
N THR A 154 -11.83 7.33 -10.16
CA THR A 154 -11.57 5.89 -10.34
C THR A 154 -10.20 5.57 -10.97
N ASP A 155 -9.58 6.55 -11.61
CA ASP A 155 -8.22 6.49 -12.13
C ASP A 155 -7.16 6.39 -11.01
N LEU A 156 -7.53 6.80 -9.79
CA LEU A 156 -6.68 6.73 -8.61
C LEU A 156 -6.89 5.45 -7.79
N PHE A 157 -7.64 4.46 -8.25
CA PHE A 157 -7.80 3.20 -7.51
C PHE A 157 -6.45 2.52 -7.25
N PHE A 158 -6.26 2.06 -6.01
CA PHE A 158 -5.14 1.22 -5.62
C PHE A 158 -5.48 -0.26 -5.85
N GLY A 159 -5.26 -0.73 -7.08
CA GLY A 159 -5.59 -2.09 -7.50
C GLY A 159 -7.09 -2.28 -7.82
N PRO A 160 -7.59 -3.53 -7.87
CA PRO A 160 -8.99 -3.79 -8.16
C PRO A 160 -9.90 -3.24 -7.06
N PHE A 161 -11.08 -2.75 -7.47
CA PHE A 161 -12.14 -2.35 -6.56
C PHE A 161 -13.14 -3.49 -6.43
N GLU A 162 -13.26 -4.01 -5.21
CA GLU A 162 -14.27 -4.99 -4.81
C GLU A 162 -15.17 -4.27 -3.81
N PRO A 163 -16.37 -3.81 -4.20
CA PRO A 163 -17.30 -3.24 -3.25
C PRO A 163 -17.69 -4.30 -2.22
N GLU A 164 -17.67 -3.94 -0.93
CA GLU A 164 -18.15 -4.80 0.17
C GLU A 164 -19.64 -5.11 0.05
#